data_AF-A0A0M7BAD9-F1
#
_entry.id   AF-A0A0M7BAD9-F1
#
_cell.length_a   1.000
_cell.length_b   1.000
_cell.length_c   1.000
_cell.angle_alpha   90.00
_cell.angle_beta   90.00
_cell.angle_gamma   90.00
#
_symmetry.space_group_name_H-M   'P 1'
#
loop_
_entity.id
_entity.type
_entity.pdbx_description
1 polymer ?
#
loop_
_entity_poly.entity_id
_entity_poly.type
_entity_poly.pdbx_seq_one_letter_code
_entity_poly.pdbx_strand_id
1 'polypeptide(L)'
;MLDSRSAAFAERVRDYASRLGNNAPRIADDMMEAAFPLTCTQARQEGALRMLRTGIISEVKRILRNRDDGMAQADFAEVCAAFAPLVKDLRSKSYFVESAEEYVAVPNLIAEPDLLDDARRFMRRKGIECLTEADRLDALFATVTRNGTDAAPTRQEVLS
;
A
#
# COMPACT_ATOMS: atom_id res chain seq x y z
N MET A 1 28.37 21.99 -5.29
CA MET A 1 27.74 21.83 -6.63
C MET A 1 26.76 20.64 -6.69
N LEU A 2 26.86 19.65 -5.79
CA LEU A 2 25.85 18.58 -5.63
C LEU A 2 24.59 19.08 -4.89
N ASP A 3 24.76 19.88 -3.83
CA ASP A 3 23.63 20.39 -3.03
C ASP A 3 22.67 21.29 -3.82
N SER A 4 23.18 22.06 -4.79
CA SER A 4 22.35 22.96 -5.62
C SER A 4 21.47 22.20 -6.62
N ARG A 5 21.94 21.06 -7.14
CA ARG A 5 21.15 20.22 -8.05
C ARG A 5 20.08 19.44 -7.30
N SER A 6 20.41 18.93 -6.12
CA SER A 6 19.44 18.28 -5.22
C SER A 6 18.36 19.25 -4.76
N ALA A 7 18.72 20.50 -4.44
CA ALA A 7 17.76 21.55 -4.11
C ALA A 7 16.82 21.88 -5.29
N ALA A 8 17.35 22.02 -6.51
CA ALA A 8 16.55 22.28 -7.70
C ALA A 8 15.64 21.11 -8.11
N PHE A 9 16.04 19.87 -7.80
CA PHE A 9 15.16 18.71 -7.95
C PHE A 9 14.02 18.76 -6.93
N ALA A 10 14.33 19.04 -5.66
CA ALA A 10 13.32 19.15 -4.61
C ALA A 10 12.33 20.31 -4.83
N GLU A 11 12.78 21.46 -5.32
CA GLU A 11 11.92 22.57 -5.77
C GLU A 11 10.91 22.12 -6.82
N ARG A 12 11.38 21.40 -7.85
CA ARG A 12 10.50 20.89 -8.90
C ARG A 12 9.50 19.87 -8.38
N VAL A 13 9.94 18.94 -7.52
CA VAL A 13 9.01 18.00 -6.85
C VAL A 13 7.91 18.75 -6.11
N ARG A 14 8.25 19.83 -5.38
CA ARG A 14 7.27 20.65 -4.66
C ARG A 14 6.29 21.35 -5.58
N ASP A 15 6.76 21.92 -6.69
CA ASP A 15 5.92 22.56 -7.69
C ASP A 15 4.93 21.56 -8.32
N TYR A 16 5.39 20.38 -8.73
CA TYR A 16 4.50 19.32 -9.22
C TYR A 16 3.51 18.85 -8.15
N ALA A 17 3.95 18.68 -6.91
CA ALA A 17 3.07 18.29 -5.80
C ALA A 17 1.97 19.32 -5.51
N SER A 18 2.25 20.62 -5.71
CA SER A 18 1.24 21.67 -5.56
C SER A 18 0.10 21.58 -6.60
N ARG A 19 0.38 20.97 -7.76
CA ARG A 19 -0.55 20.85 -8.89
C ARG A 19 -1.24 19.48 -8.95
N LEU A 20 -0.55 18.43 -8.52
CA LEU A 20 -0.97 17.03 -8.70
C LEU A 20 -1.35 16.32 -7.39
N GLY A 21 -1.21 16.98 -6.24
CA GLY A 21 -1.28 16.31 -4.94
C GLY A 21 -0.02 15.47 -4.64
N ASN A 22 0.00 14.76 -3.51
CA ASN A 22 1.18 13.99 -3.06
C ASN A 22 1.32 12.61 -3.75
N ASN A 23 1.00 12.51 -5.03
CA ASN A 23 1.10 11.26 -5.81
C ASN A 23 2.52 11.11 -6.40
N ALA A 24 3.42 10.48 -5.64
CA ALA A 24 4.82 10.33 -6.05
C ALA A 24 5.02 9.60 -7.40
N PRO A 25 4.29 8.51 -7.73
CA PRO A 25 4.38 7.88 -9.03
C PRO A 25 4.03 8.82 -10.19
N ARG A 26 2.93 9.59 -10.06
CA ARG A 26 2.49 10.53 -11.09
C ARG A 26 3.42 11.74 -11.23
N ILE A 27 3.92 12.28 -10.12
CA ILE A 27 4.93 13.35 -10.12
C ILE A 27 6.19 12.88 -10.84
N ALA A 28 6.66 11.66 -10.55
CA ALA A 28 7.83 11.09 -11.20
C ALA A 28 7.63 10.95 -12.71
N ASP A 29 6.48 10.43 -13.15
CA ASP A 29 6.15 10.28 -14.57
C ASP A 29 6.13 11.63 -15.30
N ASP A 30 5.43 12.62 -14.76
CA ASP A 30 5.34 13.95 -15.38
C ASP A 30 6.71 14.65 -15.41
N MET A 31 7.50 14.54 -14.35
CA MET A 31 8.87 15.09 -14.30
C MET A 31 9.80 14.39 -15.30
N MET A 32 9.70 13.07 -15.43
CA MET A 32 10.49 12.29 -16.37
C MET A 32 10.14 12.62 -17.82
N GLU A 33 8.85 12.69 -18.14
CA GLU A 33 8.38 12.99 -19.50
C GLU A 33 8.74 14.42 -19.90
N ALA A 34 8.65 15.38 -18.96
CA ALA A 34 9.04 16.77 -19.22
C ALA A 34 10.55 16.95 -19.39
N ALA A 35 11.38 16.21 -18.64
CA ALA A 35 12.83 16.38 -18.66
C ALA A 35 13.52 15.54 -19.76
N PHE A 36 13.03 14.33 -20.02
CA PHE A 36 13.67 13.34 -20.90
C PHE A 36 12.65 12.57 -21.75
N PRO A 37 11.86 13.26 -22.61
CA PRO A 37 10.76 12.63 -23.36
C PRO A 37 11.22 11.49 -24.29
N LEU A 38 12.37 11.66 -24.95
CA LEU A 38 12.94 10.65 -25.84
C LEU A 38 13.40 9.40 -25.08
N THR A 39 14.05 9.58 -23.94
CA THR A 39 14.49 8.48 -23.08
C THR A 39 13.30 7.70 -22.52
N CYS A 40 12.22 8.38 -22.12
CA CYS A 40 11.00 7.73 -21.67
C CYS A 40 10.34 6.92 -22.79
N THR A 41 10.30 7.47 -24.01
CA THR A 41 9.79 6.77 -25.20
C THR A 41 10.61 5.51 -25.52
N GLN A 42 11.93 5.62 -25.53
CA GLN A 42 12.82 4.47 -25.78
C GLN A 42 12.71 3.41 -24.67
N ALA A 43 12.72 3.82 -23.40
CA ALA A 43 12.56 2.91 -22.27
C ALA A 43 11.21 2.18 -22.27
N ARG A 44 10.15 2.78 -22.81
CA ARG A 44 8.86 2.08 -23.04
C ARG A 44 8.97 1.02 -24.12
N GLN A 45 9.60 1.35 -25.26
CA GLN A 45 9.79 0.42 -26.38
C GLN A 45 10.63 -0.80 -25.97
N GLU A 46 11.61 -0.58 -25.08
CA GLU A 46 12.50 -1.62 -24.56
C GLU A 46 11.95 -2.34 -23.32
N GLY A 47 10.78 -1.94 -22.80
CA GLY A 47 10.21 -2.50 -21.57
C GLY A 47 11.00 -2.17 -20.29
N ALA A 48 11.97 -1.26 -20.37
CA ALA A 48 12.87 -0.89 -19.28
C ALA A 48 12.37 0.29 -18.43
N LEU A 49 11.23 0.90 -18.78
CA LEU A 49 10.72 2.11 -18.10
C LEU A 49 10.60 1.92 -16.58
N ARG A 50 10.21 0.73 -16.12
CA ARG A 50 10.09 0.43 -14.67
C ARG A 50 11.43 0.60 -13.94
N MET A 51 12.53 0.15 -14.55
CA MET A 51 13.86 0.25 -13.94
C MET A 51 14.30 1.72 -13.83
N LEU A 52 14.02 2.52 -14.86
CA LEU A 52 14.31 3.95 -14.88
C LEU A 52 13.50 4.72 -13.83
N ARG A 53 12.20 4.39 -13.71
CA ARG A 53 11.23 5.08 -12.85
C ARG A 53 11.45 4.83 -11.35
N THR A 54 11.92 3.64 -10.96
CA THR A 54 11.98 3.20 -9.56
C THR A 54 12.82 4.12 -8.67
N GLY A 55 14.01 4.52 -9.13
CA GLY A 55 14.89 5.41 -8.37
C GLY A 55 14.29 6.81 -8.19
N ILE A 56 13.65 7.32 -9.24
CA ILE A 56 13.04 8.66 -9.25
C ILE A 56 11.83 8.69 -8.31
N ILE A 57 10.95 7.69 -8.37
CA ILE A 57 9.82 7.57 -7.42
C ILE A 57 10.33 7.54 -5.97
N SER A 58 11.37 6.76 -5.70
CA SER A 58 11.91 6.64 -4.35
C SER A 58 12.41 7.99 -3.80
N GLU A 59 13.07 8.78 -4.65
CA GLU A 59 13.57 10.10 -4.28
C GLU A 59 12.44 11.14 -4.14
N VAL A 60 11.44 11.10 -5.03
CA VAL A 60 10.22 11.92 -4.91
C VAL A 60 9.52 11.61 -3.58
N LYS A 61 9.33 10.32 -3.24
CA LYS A 61 8.75 9.90 -1.95
C LYS A 61 9.57 10.44 -0.77
N ARG A 62 10.90 10.39 -0.85
CA ARG A 62 11.78 10.94 0.20
C ARG A 62 11.54 12.44 0.38
N ILE A 63 11.47 13.21 -0.70
CA ILE A 63 11.27 14.67 -0.65
C ILE A 63 9.88 15.03 -0.13
N LEU A 64 8.85 14.28 -0.54
CA LEU A 64 7.49 14.48 -0.05
C LEU A 64 7.39 14.12 1.45
N ARG A 65 8.04 13.06 1.93
CA ARG A 65 8.11 12.75 3.36
C ARG A 65 8.84 13.81 4.17
N ASN A 66 9.98 14.29 3.67
CA ASN A 66 10.75 15.34 4.35
C ASN A 66 10.02 16.71 4.37
N ARG A 67 8.97 16.90 3.55
CA ARG A 67 8.05 18.05 3.66
C ARG A 67 7.20 17.94 4.92
N ASP A 68 6.80 16.74 5.30
CA ASP A 68 6.00 16.45 6.49
C ASP A 68 6.87 16.40 7.75
N ASP A 69 8.15 16.03 7.64
CA ASP A 69 9.08 16.01 8.80
C ASP A 69 9.36 17.40 9.41
N GLY A 70 9.03 18.49 8.70
CA GLY A 70 9.09 19.87 9.23
C GLY A 70 7.78 20.36 9.85
N MET A 71 6.66 19.66 9.62
CA MET A 71 5.31 20.05 10.03
C MET A 71 4.60 18.79 10.55
N ALA A 72 4.83 18.55 11.84
CA ALA A 72 4.17 17.52 12.64
C ALA A 72 4.50 16.06 12.26
N GLN A 73 5.12 15.40 13.23
CA GLN A 73 4.62 14.09 13.64
C GLN A 73 3.11 14.26 13.89
N ALA A 74 2.30 14.10 12.84
CA ALA A 74 0.85 14.22 12.91
C ALA A 74 0.35 13.06 13.76
N ASP A 75 0.33 13.31 15.07
CA ASP A 75 -0.50 12.60 16.00
C ASP A 75 -1.93 12.63 15.45
N PHE A 76 -2.75 11.64 15.80
CA PHE A 76 -4.12 11.52 15.27
C PHE A 76 -5.00 12.78 15.48
N ALA A 77 -4.52 13.76 16.25
CA ALA A 77 -5.10 15.06 16.50
C ALA A 77 -5.26 15.97 15.26
N GLU A 78 -4.64 15.69 14.11
CA GLU A 78 -4.84 16.46 12.87
C GLU A 78 -5.97 15.94 11.96
N VAL A 79 -6.67 14.89 12.37
CA VAL A 79 -7.93 14.48 11.72
C VAL A 79 -9.04 15.41 12.20
N CYS A 80 -9.77 16.06 11.28
CA CYS A 80 -10.95 16.87 11.60
C CYS A 80 -11.82 16.16 12.66
N ALA A 81 -12.21 16.87 13.73
CA ALA A 81 -12.91 16.29 14.88
C ALA A 81 -14.17 15.50 14.50
N ALA A 82 -14.77 15.80 13.35
CA ALA A 82 -15.89 15.06 12.77
C ALA A 82 -15.57 13.59 12.43
N PHE A 83 -14.33 13.28 12.04
CA PHE A 83 -13.90 11.92 11.67
C PHE A 83 -13.22 11.15 12.81
N ALA A 84 -12.84 11.84 13.90
CA ALA A 84 -12.26 11.23 15.08
C ALA A 84 -13.01 9.97 15.60
N PRO A 85 -14.36 9.95 15.71
CA PRO A 85 -15.06 8.74 16.15
C PRO A 85 -14.91 7.57 15.17
N LEU A 86 -14.83 7.83 13.86
CA LEU A 86 -14.70 6.79 12.84
C LEU A 86 -13.26 6.25 12.78
N VAL A 87 -12.27 7.13 12.91
CA VAL A 87 -10.85 6.76 12.83
C VAL A 87 -10.38 6.03 14.09
N LYS A 88 -10.95 6.36 15.26
CA LYS A 88 -10.57 5.73 16.54
C LYS A 88 -10.73 4.21 16.53
N ASP A 89 -11.75 3.70 15.84
CA ASP A 89 -12.06 2.27 15.81
C ASP A 89 -11.32 1.53 14.67
N LEU A 90 -10.53 2.25 13.86
CA LEU A 90 -9.68 1.63 12.85
C LEU A 90 -8.51 0.90 13.51
N ARG A 91 -8.25 -0.32 13.05
CA ARG A 91 -7.16 -1.17 13.55
C ARG A 91 -5.77 -0.63 13.20
N SER A 92 -5.65 0.20 12.16
CA SER A 92 -4.36 0.66 11.64
C SER A 92 -4.38 2.16 11.32
N LYS A 93 -3.21 2.79 11.35
CA LYS A 93 -3.00 4.19 10.94
C LYS A 93 -2.89 4.37 9.42
N SER A 94 -2.74 3.27 8.69
CA SER A 94 -2.61 3.23 7.24
C SER A 94 -3.23 1.96 6.67
N TYR A 95 -3.68 2.06 5.43
CA TYR A 95 -4.34 0.98 4.70
C TYR A 95 -3.75 0.85 3.30
N PHE A 96 -3.67 -0.38 2.80
CA PHE A 96 -3.16 -0.65 1.47
C PHE A 96 -4.16 -0.20 0.40
N VAL A 97 -3.66 0.52 -0.58
CA VAL A 97 -4.38 1.04 -1.75
C VAL A 97 -3.79 0.33 -2.97
N GLU A 98 -4.61 -0.43 -3.69
CA GLU A 98 -4.15 -1.25 -4.82
C GLU A 98 -3.70 -0.41 -6.01
N SER A 99 -4.44 0.65 -6.34
CA SER A 99 -4.11 1.57 -7.42
C SER A 99 -2.77 2.30 -7.22
N ALA A 100 -2.36 2.50 -5.96
CA ALA A 100 -1.09 3.11 -5.59
C ALA A 100 -0.01 2.07 -5.23
N GLU A 101 -0.38 0.79 -5.16
CA GLU A 101 0.44 -0.34 -4.71
C GLU A 101 1.17 -0.08 -3.38
N GLU A 102 0.55 0.67 -2.45
CA GLU A 102 1.20 1.07 -1.21
C GLU A 102 0.23 1.28 -0.03
N TYR A 103 0.80 1.39 1.17
CA TYR A 103 0.05 1.77 2.37
C TYR A 103 -0.03 3.29 2.48
N VAL A 104 -1.25 3.81 2.49
CA VAL A 104 -1.55 5.24 2.60
C VAL A 104 -2.09 5.53 4.00
N ALA A 105 -1.60 6.59 4.64
CA ALA A 105 -2.02 7.00 5.96
C ALA A 105 -3.48 7.48 5.96
N VAL A 106 -4.21 7.23 7.05
CA VAL A 106 -5.63 7.61 7.19
C VAL A 106 -5.89 9.10 6.90
N PRO A 107 -5.06 10.07 7.33
CA PRO A 107 -5.26 11.47 6.96
C PRO A 107 -5.26 11.70 5.44
N ASN A 108 -4.36 11.05 4.71
CA ASN A 108 -4.29 11.16 3.25
C ASN A 108 -5.49 10.49 2.57
N LEU A 109 -5.95 9.36 3.11
CA LEU A 109 -7.18 8.71 2.63
C LEU A 109 -8.42 9.58 2.83
N ILE A 110 -8.51 10.32 3.95
CA ILE A 110 -9.61 11.26 4.19
C ILE A 110 -9.58 12.42 3.19
N ALA A 111 -8.38 12.89 2.83
CA ALA A 111 -8.21 13.96 1.85
C ALA A 111 -8.46 13.51 0.39
N GLU A 112 -8.30 12.21 0.10
CA GLU A 112 -8.41 11.63 -1.24
C GLU A 112 -9.45 10.49 -1.29
N PRO A 113 -10.74 10.81 -1.55
CA PRO A 113 -11.84 9.84 -1.50
C PRO A 113 -11.69 8.63 -2.41
N ASP A 114 -11.05 8.79 -3.58
CA ASP A 114 -10.83 7.68 -4.52
C ASP A 114 -9.85 6.65 -3.93
N LEU A 115 -8.79 7.09 -3.22
CA LEU A 115 -7.87 6.19 -2.54
C LEU A 115 -8.53 5.51 -1.34
N LEU A 116 -9.41 6.22 -0.62
CA LEU A 116 -10.21 5.63 0.46
C LEU A 116 -11.19 4.57 -0.06
N ASP A 117 -11.84 4.82 -1.20
CA ASP A 117 -12.74 3.85 -1.83
C ASP A 117 -11.99 2.58 -2.25
N ASP A 118 -10.79 2.75 -2.82
CA ASP A 118 -9.93 1.63 -3.20
C ASP A 118 -9.47 0.83 -1.96
N ALA A 119 -8.93 1.49 -0.93
CA ALA A 119 -8.56 0.86 0.34
C ALA A 119 -9.75 0.10 0.99
N ARG A 120 -10.95 0.70 0.97
CA ARG A 120 -12.21 0.11 1.45
C ARG A 120 -12.54 -1.19 0.70
N ARG A 121 -12.47 -1.16 -0.63
CA ARG A 121 -12.77 -2.33 -1.49
C ARG A 121 -11.75 -3.44 -1.27
N PHE A 122 -10.47 -3.08 -1.19
CA PHE A 122 -9.40 -4.03 -0.90
C PHE A 122 -9.59 -4.72 0.45
N MET A 123 -9.83 -3.95 1.53
CA MET A 123 -10.06 -4.50 2.86
C MET A 123 -11.28 -5.42 2.91
N ARG A 124 -12.37 -5.07 2.22
CA ARG A 124 -13.56 -5.93 2.15
C ARG A 124 -13.25 -7.25 1.44
N ARG A 125 -12.54 -7.23 0.32
CA ARG A 125 -12.14 -8.45 -0.40
C ARG A 125 -11.25 -9.34 0.46
N LYS A 126 -10.23 -8.78 1.11
CA LYS A 126 -9.38 -9.53 2.05
C LYS A 126 -10.15 -10.16 3.20
N GLY A 127 -11.16 -9.46 3.73
CA GLY A 127 -12.05 -10.01 4.75
C GLY A 127 -12.81 -11.25 4.26
N ILE A 128 -13.36 -11.19 3.05
CA ILE A 128 -14.09 -12.31 2.42
C ILE A 128 -13.17 -13.50 2.19
N GLU A 129 -11.97 -13.26 1.64
CA GLU A 129 -10.96 -14.30 1.43
C GLU A 129 -10.57 -14.97 2.74
N CYS A 130 -10.35 -14.19 3.81
CA CYS A 130 -10.02 -14.70 5.14
C CYS A 130 -11.14 -15.56 5.73
N LEU A 131 -12.40 -15.15 5.60
CA LEU A 131 -13.54 -15.93 6.07
C LEU A 131 -13.68 -17.24 5.30
N THR A 132 -13.53 -17.17 3.97
CA THR A 132 -13.57 -18.37 3.12
C THR A 132 -12.47 -19.37 3.49
N GLU A 133 -11.28 -18.88 3.82
CA GLU A 133 -10.17 -19.73 4.26
C GLU A 133 -10.45 -20.33 5.66
N ALA A 134 -11.03 -19.55 6.58
CA ALA A 134 -11.46 -20.05 7.88
C ALA A 134 -12.49 -21.19 7.75
N ASP A 135 -13.49 -21.05 6.87
CA ASP A 135 -14.48 -22.10 6.61
C ASP A 135 -13.83 -23.41 6.13
N ARG A 136 -12.76 -23.31 5.31
CA ARG A 136 -11.99 -24.48 4.86
C ARG A 136 -11.23 -25.13 6.00
N LEU A 137 -10.65 -24.33 6.90
CA LEU A 137 -9.97 -24.84 8.09
C LEU A 137 -10.95 -25.53 9.03
N ASP A 138 -12.16 -25.00 9.21
CA ASP A 138 -13.22 -25.62 10.00
C ASP A 138 -13.65 -26.96 9.39
N ALA A 139 -13.82 -27.03 8.07
CA ALA A 139 -14.14 -28.28 7.37
C ALA A 139 -13.02 -29.33 7.49
N LEU A 140 -11.76 -28.90 7.39
CA LEU A 140 -10.59 -29.75 7.58
C LEU A 140 -10.54 -30.30 9.01
N PHE A 141 -10.73 -29.44 10.01
CA PHE A 141 -10.77 -29.82 11.42
C PHE A 141 -11.89 -30.84 11.70
N ALA A 142 -13.09 -30.60 11.20
CA ALA A 142 -14.21 -31.54 11.33
C ALA A 142 -13.90 -32.91 10.69
N THR A 143 -13.23 -32.92 9.53
CA THR A 143 -12.83 -34.16 8.85
C THR A 143 -11.77 -34.93 9.65
N VAL A 144 -10.72 -34.24 10.12
CA VAL A 144 -9.64 -34.84 10.91
C VAL A 144 -10.17 -35.42 12.22
N THR A 145 -11.01 -34.68 12.93
CA THR A 145 -11.57 -35.12 14.21
C THR A 145 -12.51 -36.31 14.05
N ARG A 146 -13.37 -36.35 13.02
CA ARG A 146 -14.25 -37.50 12.75
C ARG A 146 -13.46 -38.76 12.40
N ASN A 147 -12.48 -38.66 11.50
CA ASN A 147 -11.66 -39.80 11.08
C ASN A 147 -10.70 -40.29 12.17
N GLY A 148 -10.29 -39.40 13.09
CA GLY A 148 -9.48 -39.77 14.26
C GLY A 148 -10.26 -40.56 15.32
N THR A 149 -11.58 -40.37 15.41
CA THR A 149 -12.45 -41.18 16.29
C THR A 149 -12.74 -42.58 15.74
N ASP A 150 -12.72 -42.78 14.42
CA ASP A 150 -12.93 -44.10 13.81
C ASP A 150 -11.66 -44.97 13.76
N ALA A 151 -10.49 -44.38 14.05
CA ALA A 151 -9.22 -45.09 14.14
C ALA A 151 -8.95 -45.60 15.58
N ALA A 152 -9.87 -46.38 16.15
CA ALA A 152 -9.56 -47.22 17.32
C ALA A 152 -8.73 -48.44 16.87
N PRO A 153 -7.72 -48.88 17.65
CA PRO A 153 -6.69 -49.78 17.16
C PRO A 153 -7.26 -51.18 16.93
N THR A 154 -7.04 -51.72 15.74
CA THR A 154 -7.17 -53.15 15.44
C THR A 154 -6.25 -53.93 16.38
N ARG A 155 -6.84 -54.42 17.46
CA ARG A 155 -6.25 -55.39 18.38
C ARG A 155 -6.03 -56.69 17.60
N GLN A 156 -4.83 -56.87 17.06
CA GLN A 156 -4.43 -58.10 16.40
C GLN A 156 -4.11 -59.12 17.52
N GLU A 157 -5.14 -59.87 17.93
CA GLU A 157 -4.97 -61.05 18.77
C GLU A 157 -4.34 -62.20 17.97
N VAL A 158 -3.47 -62.92 18.68
CA VAL A 158 -2.54 -63.98 18.29
C VAL A 158 -3.26 -65.24 17.82
N LEU A 159 -2.66 -65.99 16.89
CA LEU A 159 -2.69 -67.46 16.92
C LEU A 159 -1.31 -68.01 16.49
N SER A 160 -0.61 -68.59 17.46
CA SER A 160 0.52 -69.53 17.31
C SER A 160 0.03 -70.92 17.67
#